data_AF-A0A382Q1W3-F1
#
_entry.id   AF-A0A382Q1W3-F1
#
_cell.length_a   1.000
_cell.length_b   1.000
_cell.length_c   1.000
_cell.angle_alpha   90.00
_cell.angle_beta   90.00
_cell.angle_gamma   90.00
#
_symmetry.space_group_name_H-M   'P 1'
#
loop_
_entity.id
_entity.type
_entity.pdbx_description
1 polymer ?
#
loop_
_entity_poly.entity_id
_entity_poly.type
_entity_poly.pdbx_seq_one_letter_code
_entity_poly.pdbx_strand_id
1 'polypeptide(L)'
;QSDGSLDRSLTVGAGFNGPVRSIEVRADGLLLVGGAFTKFNHLSQNRITLISPDGSVVENQFEELGFNGPVYSVSENPGGLLGIGGSFTKNLQTSEGHNRFVLVKGSSSVQPARLYVEISDSSFFMKVRGEPGLVYSVEISENMEVWRSFTEVTVPEEGALTLDLGQTEGVRYYRAVYRK
;
A
#
# COMPACT_ATOMS: atom_id res chain seq x y z
N GLN A 1 -16.00 -11.05 17.65
CA GLN A 1 -15.35 -9.93 18.37
C GLN A 1 -14.12 -10.49 19.06
N SER A 2 -12.96 -9.85 18.91
CA SER A 2 -11.81 -10.14 19.78
C SER A 2 -12.12 -9.62 21.18
N ASP A 3 -11.60 -10.30 22.20
CA ASP A 3 -11.77 -9.98 23.62
C ASP A 3 -10.92 -8.80 24.09
N GLY A 4 -10.22 -8.12 23.16
CA GLY A 4 -9.26 -7.07 23.47
C GLY A 4 -8.01 -7.59 24.21
N SER A 5 -7.80 -8.90 24.26
CA SER A 5 -6.60 -9.46 24.86
C SER A 5 -5.35 -9.03 24.09
N LEU A 6 -4.26 -8.91 24.84
CA LEU A 6 -2.95 -8.65 24.25
C LEU A 6 -2.55 -9.82 23.36
N ASP A 7 -2.24 -9.55 22.09
CA ASP A 7 -1.61 -10.52 21.22
C ASP A 7 -0.17 -10.79 21.69
N ARG A 8 0.04 -11.95 22.30
CA ARG A 8 1.35 -12.38 22.82
C ARG A 8 2.23 -13.01 21.75
N SER A 9 1.74 -13.18 20.52
CA SER A 9 2.56 -13.68 19.41
C SER A 9 3.55 -12.63 18.91
N LEU A 10 3.19 -11.33 19.02
CA LEU A 10 4.06 -10.22 18.68
C LEU A 10 5.17 -10.06 19.74
N THR A 11 6.40 -10.45 19.39
CA THR A 11 7.55 -10.38 20.29
C THR A 11 8.53 -9.31 19.84
N VAL A 12 8.48 -8.14 20.48
CA VAL A 12 9.30 -6.97 20.09
C VAL A 12 10.60 -6.82 20.87
N GLY A 13 11.00 -7.79 21.70
CA GLY A 13 12.29 -7.79 22.43
C GLY A 13 12.55 -6.52 23.24
N ALA A 14 13.71 -5.88 23.02
CA ALA A 14 14.07 -4.59 23.61
C ALA A 14 13.26 -3.41 23.04
N GLY A 15 12.57 -3.62 21.92
CA GLY A 15 11.66 -2.66 21.32
C GLY A 15 12.36 -1.45 20.71
N PHE A 16 11.58 -0.38 20.56
CA PHE A 16 12.04 0.90 20.02
C PHE A 16 12.77 1.72 21.09
N ASN A 17 13.92 2.29 20.73
CA ASN A 17 14.69 3.16 21.64
C ASN A 17 14.16 4.61 21.71
N GLY A 18 13.07 4.91 21.01
CA GLY A 18 12.46 6.23 20.93
C GLY A 18 10.97 6.12 20.60
N PRO A 19 10.24 7.25 20.65
CA PRO A 19 8.80 7.23 20.49
C PRO A 19 8.41 6.80 19.07
N VAL A 20 7.49 5.84 19.00
CA VAL A 20 6.70 5.53 17.80
C VAL A 20 5.60 6.58 17.67
N ARG A 21 5.39 7.09 16.45
CA ARG A 21 4.43 8.17 16.16
C ARG A 21 3.35 7.74 15.19
N SER A 22 3.66 6.80 14.29
CA SER A 22 2.74 6.30 13.28
C SER A 22 2.93 4.79 13.15
N ILE A 23 1.82 4.06 13.03
CA ILE A 23 1.81 2.64 12.70
C ILE A 23 0.74 2.47 11.63
N GLU A 24 1.08 1.74 10.57
CA GLU A 24 0.16 1.37 9.51
C GLU A 24 0.30 -0.13 9.25
N VAL A 25 -0.85 -0.82 9.23
CA VAL A 25 -0.92 -2.21 8.78
C VAL A 25 -1.04 -2.18 7.27
N ARG A 26 -0.08 -2.78 6.59
CA ARG A 26 -0.03 -2.88 5.14
C ARG A 26 -0.90 -4.02 4.64
N ALA A 27 -1.26 -4.00 3.37
CA ALA A 27 -2.08 -5.05 2.75
C ALA A 27 -1.38 -6.43 2.70
N ASP A 28 -0.05 -6.46 2.74
CA ASP A 28 0.74 -7.70 2.90
C ASP A 28 0.80 -8.21 4.36
N GLY A 29 0.13 -7.53 5.30
CA GLY A 29 0.11 -7.87 6.72
C GLY A 29 1.32 -7.37 7.50
N LEU A 30 2.29 -6.71 6.85
CA LEU A 30 3.43 -6.12 7.54
C LEU A 30 3.04 -4.81 8.26
N LEU A 31 3.79 -4.49 9.30
CA LEU A 31 3.62 -3.26 10.08
C LEU A 31 4.65 -2.24 9.63
N LEU A 32 4.20 -1.15 9.02
CA LEU A 32 5.02 0.01 8.74
C LEU A 32 4.99 0.96 9.93
N VAL A 33 6.16 1.22 10.52
CA VAL A 33 6.25 1.98 11.77
C VAL A 33 7.15 3.20 11.56
N GLY A 34 6.64 4.39 11.89
CA GLY A 34 7.36 5.66 11.82
C GLY A 34 7.46 6.34 13.19
N GLY A 35 8.54 7.06 13.46
CA GLY A 35 8.73 7.74 14.74
C GLY A 35 10.01 8.57 14.88
N ALA A 36 10.48 8.71 16.12
CA ALA A 36 11.75 9.36 16.46
C ALA A 36 12.80 8.38 17.00
N PHE A 37 12.57 7.08 16.84
CA PHE A 37 13.53 6.04 17.17
C PHE A 37 14.70 6.03 16.17
N THR A 38 15.83 5.47 16.60
CA THR A 38 16.99 5.19 15.75
C THR A 38 17.41 3.72 15.81
N LYS A 39 16.78 2.94 16.70
CA LYS A 39 17.00 1.51 16.85
C LYS A 39 15.70 0.79 17.18
N PHE A 40 15.60 -0.44 16.72
CA PHE A 40 14.61 -1.43 17.15
C PHE A 40 15.33 -2.75 17.37
N ASN A 41 15.18 -3.36 18.56
CA ASN A 41 15.88 -4.60 18.91
C ASN A 41 17.40 -4.57 18.68
N HIS A 42 18.03 -3.46 19.06
CA HIS A 42 19.47 -3.19 18.87
C HIS A 42 19.93 -3.03 17.42
N LEU A 43 19.08 -3.29 16.43
CA LEU A 43 19.32 -3.02 15.02
C LEU A 43 19.09 -1.54 14.72
N SER A 44 19.96 -0.94 13.90
CA SER A 44 19.73 0.40 13.38
C SER A 44 18.45 0.40 12.54
N GLN A 45 17.53 1.29 12.91
CA GLN A 45 16.28 1.55 12.19
C GLN A 45 16.03 3.05 12.29
N ASN A 46 16.36 3.81 11.25
CA ASN A 46 16.33 5.26 11.28
C ASN A 46 14.91 5.81 11.08
N ARG A 47 14.15 5.93 12.17
CA ARG A 47 12.86 6.65 12.27
C ARG A 47 11.71 6.06 11.45
N ILE A 48 11.98 5.03 10.66
CA ILE A 48 11.03 4.23 9.93
C ILE A 48 11.54 2.78 9.90
N THR A 49 10.64 1.81 9.98
CA THR A 49 10.96 0.39 9.89
C THR A 49 9.75 -0.40 9.39
N LEU A 50 10.02 -1.61 8.89
CA LEU A 50 9.02 -2.59 8.49
C LEU A 50 9.18 -3.82 9.38
N ILE A 51 8.10 -4.24 10.03
CA ILE A 51 8.09 -5.33 11.00
C ILE A 51 7.04 -6.35 10.59
N SER A 52 7.37 -7.64 10.68
CA SER A 52 6.43 -8.75 10.52
C SER A 52 5.46 -8.84 11.72
N PRO A 53 4.30 -9.51 11.58
CA PRO A 53 3.38 -9.74 12.70
C PRO A 53 4.00 -10.45 13.91
N ASP A 54 5.07 -11.22 13.71
CA ASP A 54 5.82 -11.90 14.79
C ASP A 54 6.77 -10.96 15.56
N GLY A 55 6.99 -9.73 15.09
CA GLY A 55 7.87 -8.73 15.70
C GLY A 55 9.29 -8.68 15.10
N SER A 56 9.59 -9.49 14.10
CA SER A 56 10.87 -9.48 13.38
C SER A 56 10.97 -8.32 12.38
N VAL A 57 12.18 -7.76 12.20
CA VAL A 57 12.44 -6.74 11.18
C VAL A 57 12.48 -7.37 9.80
N VAL A 58 11.81 -6.77 8.84
CA VAL A 58 11.85 -7.16 7.43
C VAL A 58 12.93 -6.35 6.70
N GLU A 59 13.73 -7.01 5.86
CA GLU A 59 14.74 -6.37 5.03
C GLU A 59 14.11 -5.34 4.07
N ASN A 60 14.67 -4.13 4.02
CA ASN A 60 14.17 -3.02 3.22
C ASN A 60 15.27 -1.97 2.98
N GLN A 61 14.98 -0.94 2.19
CA GLN A 61 15.91 0.15 1.84
C GLN A 61 15.60 1.48 2.54
N PHE A 62 14.78 1.50 3.60
CA PHE A 62 14.37 2.76 4.22
C PHE A 62 15.51 3.53 4.90
N GLU A 63 16.60 2.85 5.28
CA GLU A 63 17.81 3.52 5.77
C GLU A 63 18.40 4.51 4.74
N GLU A 64 18.25 4.21 3.44
CA GLU A 64 18.73 5.09 2.35
C GLU A 64 17.96 6.42 2.27
N LEU A 65 16.77 6.50 2.89
CA LEU A 65 16.00 7.75 2.97
C LEU A 65 16.64 8.79 3.89
N GLY A 66 17.55 8.37 4.79
CA GLY A 66 18.41 9.27 5.56
C GLY A 66 17.66 10.32 6.39
N PHE A 67 16.48 9.98 6.94
CA PHE A 67 15.68 10.95 7.69
C PHE A 67 16.46 11.54 8.88
N ASN A 68 16.62 12.86 8.89
CA ASN A 68 17.32 13.61 9.95
C ASN A 68 16.37 14.22 11.01
N GLY A 69 15.06 14.05 10.83
CA GLY A 69 14.00 14.52 11.73
C GLY A 69 12.92 13.45 11.91
N PRO A 70 12.17 13.43 13.03
CA PRO A 70 11.13 12.43 13.26
C PRO A 70 10.14 12.29 12.11
N VAL A 71 9.73 11.04 11.86
CA VAL A 71 8.59 10.72 11.01
C VAL A 71 7.34 10.79 11.88
N TYR A 72 6.36 11.57 11.45
CA TYR A 72 5.09 11.75 12.16
C TYR A 72 3.95 10.96 11.55
N SER A 73 4.01 10.71 10.24
CA SER A 73 2.96 10.00 9.52
C SER A 73 3.57 9.14 8.43
N VAL A 74 3.05 7.92 8.31
CA VAL A 74 3.20 7.06 7.14
C VAL A 74 1.82 6.78 6.57
N SER A 75 1.72 6.65 5.25
CA SER A 75 0.49 6.26 4.56
C SER A 75 0.82 5.53 3.27
N GLU A 76 0.38 4.29 3.17
CA GLU A 76 0.43 3.47 1.98
C GLU A 76 -0.71 3.86 1.05
N ASN A 77 -0.37 4.23 -0.18
CA ASN A 77 -1.33 4.52 -1.23
C ASN A 77 -1.44 3.32 -2.18
N PRO A 78 -2.68 2.93 -2.55
CA PRO A 78 -2.93 1.96 -3.61
C PRO A 78 -2.32 2.41 -4.93
N GLY A 79 -1.56 1.51 -5.57
CA GLY A 79 -0.82 1.84 -6.80
C GLY A 79 0.69 2.04 -6.60
N GLY A 80 1.27 1.56 -5.51
CA GLY A 80 2.72 1.45 -5.39
C GLY A 80 3.44 2.62 -4.71
N LEU A 81 2.71 3.55 -4.08
CA LEU A 81 3.31 4.73 -3.43
C LEU A 81 3.21 4.66 -1.90
N LEU A 82 4.29 4.99 -1.21
CA LEU A 82 4.31 5.23 0.23
C LEU A 82 4.56 6.70 0.52
N GLY A 83 3.61 7.36 1.16
CA GLY A 83 3.71 8.74 1.65
C GLY A 83 4.31 8.78 3.05
N ILE A 84 5.34 9.61 3.24
CA ILE A 84 6.01 9.79 4.52
C ILE A 84 6.07 11.27 4.85
N GLY A 85 5.53 11.66 6.00
CA GLY A 85 5.49 13.04 6.49
C GLY A 85 6.19 13.18 7.84
N GLY A 86 6.94 14.27 8.04
CA GLY A 86 7.70 14.49 9.27
C GLY A 86 8.35 15.86 9.37
N SER A 87 9.28 16.01 10.33
CA SER A 87 10.05 17.24 10.53
C SER A 87 11.47 17.18 9.94
N PHE A 88 11.76 16.19 9.10
CA PHE A 88 13.04 16.07 8.42
C PHE A 88 13.22 17.18 7.37
N THR A 89 14.48 17.55 7.13
CA THR A 89 14.86 18.71 6.29
C THR A 89 15.95 18.35 5.29
N LYS A 90 15.92 19.01 4.14
CA LYS A 90 16.94 18.92 3.11
C LYS A 90 18.05 19.91 3.42
N ASN A 91 19.29 19.45 3.38
CA ASN A 91 20.44 20.35 3.41
C ASN A 91 20.53 21.09 2.07
N LEU A 92 20.38 22.41 2.08
CA LEU A 92 20.41 23.21 0.85
C LEU A 92 21.80 23.32 0.22
N GLN A 93 22.86 23.06 0.98
CA GLN A 93 24.25 23.10 0.48
C GLN A 93 24.66 21.77 -0.15
N THR A 94 24.38 20.63 0.50
CA THR A 94 24.76 19.30 0.00
C THR A 94 23.68 18.66 -0.87
N SER A 95 22.46 19.23 -0.89
CA SER A 95 21.27 18.64 -1.49
C SER A 95 20.86 17.28 -0.92
N GLU A 96 21.41 16.88 0.22
CA GLU A 96 21.06 15.62 0.90
C GLU A 96 19.76 15.77 1.71
N GLY A 97 19.03 14.66 1.82
CA GLY A 97 17.79 14.57 2.59
C GLY A 97 16.57 15.14 1.87
N HIS A 98 15.49 15.30 2.64
CA HIS A 98 14.17 15.62 2.13
C HIS A 98 13.50 16.71 2.97
N ASN A 99 12.57 17.47 2.39
CA ASN A 99 11.86 18.53 3.11
C ASN A 99 10.46 18.08 3.50
N ARG A 100 10.29 17.65 4.75
CA ARG A 100 9.02 17.36 5.45
C ARG A 100 8.10 16.30 4.84
N PHE A 101 8.25 15.97 3.56
CA PHE A 101 7.40 15.03 2.83
C PHE A 101 8.21 14.27 1.77
N VAL A 102 7.96 12.96 1.64
CA VAL A 102 8.54 12.07 0.63
C VAL A 102 7.47 11.12 0.10
N LEU A 103 7.52 10.84 -1.21
CA LEU A 103 6.81 9.73 -1.84
C LEU A 103 7.83 8.67 -2.29
N VAL A 104 7.72 7.45 -1.76
CA VAL A 104 8.57 6.32 -2.11
C VAL A 104 7.80 5.40 -3.06
N LYS A 105 8.37 5.14 -4.24
CA LYS A 105 7.80 4.23 -5.24
C LYS A 105 8.20 2.79 -4.96
N GLY A 106 7.31 1.84 -5.25
CA GLY A 106 7.60 0.40 -5.16
C GLY A 106 7.65 -0.15 -3.73
N SER A 107 7.31 0.67 -2.73
CA SER A 107 7.28 0.26 -1.32
C SER A 107 5.86 0.06 -0.79
N SER A 108 4.84 0.16 -1.63
CA SER A 108 3.46 -0.17 -1.27
C SER A 108 3.17 -1.63 -1.64
N SER A 109 2.65 -2.36 -0.67
CA SER A 109 2.09 -3.70 -0.74
C SER A 109 0.78 -3.75 -1.52
N VAL A 110 0.08 -2.63 -1.62
CA VAL A 110 -1.19 -2.58 -2.35
C VAL A 110 -0.89 -2.54 -3.84
N GLN A 111 -1.08 -3.70 -4.49
CA GLN A 111 -0.99 -3.80 -5.93
C GLN A 111 -2.24 -3.19 -6.58
N PRO A 112 -2.09 -2.50 -7.72
CA PRO A 112 -3.26 -2.13 -8.50
C PRO A 112 -3.99 -3.40 -8.94
N ALA A 113 -5.33 -3.34 -8.99
CA ALA A 113 -6.11 -4.46 -9.48
C ALA A 113 -5.65 -4.87 -10.89
N ARG A 114 -5.48 -6.18 -11.08
CA ARG A 114 -5.17 -6.78 -12.38
C ARG A 114 -6.47 -7.20 -13.05
N LEU A 115 -6.62 -6.78 -14.30
CA LEU A 115 -7.76 -7.14 -15.13
C LEU A 115 -7.34 -8.20 -16.14
N TYR A 116 -8.09 -9.29 -16.19
CA TYR A 116 -7.97 -10.32 -17.21
C TYR A 116 -9.30 -10.40 -17.95
N VAL A 117 -9.26 -10.33 -19.28
CA VAL A 117 -10.45 -10.51 -20.10
C VAL A 117 -10.39 -11.90 -20.71
N GLU A 118 -11.43 -12.68 -20.50
CA GLU A 118 -11.63 -14.01 -21.07
C GLU A 118 -12.87 -13.99 -21.96
N ILE A 119 -12.88 -14.83 -22.99
CA ILE A 119 -14.01 -14.98 -23.90
C ILE A 119 -14.52 -16.41 -23.76
N SER A 120 -15.81 -16.56 -23.48
CA SER A 120 -16.50 -17.86 -23.43
C SER A 120 -17.88 -17.72 -24.06
N ASP A 121 -18.23 -18.64 -24.96
CA ASP A 121 -19.54 -18.69 -25.63
C ASP A 121 -19.97 -17.34 -26.24
N SER A 122 -19.02 -16.65 -26.88
CA SER A 122 -19.16 -15.31 -27.48
C SER A 122 -19.35 -14.16 -26.48
N SER A 123 -19.48 -14.44 -25.19
CA SER A 123 -19.52 -13.43 -24.13
C SER A 123 -18.13 -13.12 -23.61
N PHE A 124 -17.93 -11.86 -23.23
CA PHE A 124 -16.70 -11.40 -22.60
C PHE A 124 -16.87 -11.40 -21.09
N PHE A 125 -15.88 -11.91 -20.38
CA PHE A 125 -15.83 -11.91 -18.93
C PHE A 125 -14.57 -11.19 -18.49
N MET A 126 -14.66 -10.38 -17.44
CA MET A 126 -13.50 -9.74 -16.85
C MET A 126 -13.28 -10.24 -15.44
N LYS A 127 -12.14 -10.91 -15.24
CA LYS A 127 -11.65 -11.23 -13.91
C LYS A 127 -10.90 -10.03 -13.35
N VAL A 128 -11.42 -9.48 -12.25
CA VAL A 128 -10.77 -8.44 -11.46
C VAL A 128 -10.07 -9.12 -10.30
N ARG A 129 -8.75 -9.03 -10.23
CA ARG A 129 -7.94 -9.55 -9.11
C ARG A 129 -7.31 -8.40 -8.35
N GLY A 130 -7.37 -8.42 -7.03
CA GLY A 130 -6.74 -7.42 -6.18
C GLY A 130 -6.74 -7.85 -4.73
N GLU A 131 -6.44 -6.91 -3.84
CA GLU A 131 -6.41 -7.14 -2.41
C GLU A 131 -7.83 -7.15 -1.83
N PRO A 132 -8.19 -8.17 -1.04
CA PRO A 132 -9.51 -8.28 -0.40
C PRO A 132 -9.94 -7.01 0.34
N GLY A 133 -11.23 -6.68 0.24
CA GLY A 133 -11.83 -5.52 0.89
C GLY A 133 -11.60 -4.18 0.18
N LEU A 134 -10.67 -4.09 -0.78
CA LEU A 134 -10.50 -2.87 -1.57
C LEU A 134 -11.65 -2.69 -2.55
N VAL A 135 -12.08 -1.44 -2.71
CA VAL A 135 -13.14 -1.04 -3.63
C VAL A 135 -12.52 -0.44 -4.88
N TYR A 136 -12.99 -0.91 -6.04
CA TYR A 136 -12.59 -0.39 -7.34
C TYR A 136 -13.82 0.05 -8.13
N SER A 137 -13.73 1.22 -8.74
CA SER A 137 -14.62 1.60 -9.83
C SER A 137 -14.04 1.03 -11.12
N VAL A 138 -14.76 0.08 -11.73
CA VAL A 138 -14.47 -0.37 -13.08
C VAL A 138 -15.04 0.66 -14.03
N GLU A 139 -14.17 1.23 -14.85
CA GLU A 139 -14.52 2.23 -15.85
C GLU A 139 -14.31 1.65 -17.25
N ILE A 140 -15.16 2.09 -18.19
CA ILE A 140 -15.14 1.68 -19.59
C ILE A 140 -14.94 2.89 -20.50
N SER A 141 -14.21 2.69 -21.59
CA SER A 141 -13.99 3.68 -22.64
C SER A 141 -14.06 3.03 -24.02
N GLU A 142 -14.50 3.79 -25.03
CA GLU A 142 -14.49 3.36 -26.43
C GLU A 142 -13.29 3.97 -27.21
N ASN A 143 -12.58 4.95 -26.62
CA ASN A 143 -11.52 5.69 -27.29
C ASN A 143 -10.27 5.98 -26.41
N MET A 144 -10.22 5.47 -25.18
CA MET A 144 -9.20 5.74 -24.16
C MET A 144 -9.13 7.19 -23.65
N GLU A 145 -9.97 8.10 -24.15
CA GLU A 145 -10.00 9.51 -23.74
C GLU A 145 -11.13 9.79 -22.75
N VAL A 146 -12.34 9.34 -23.08
CA VAL A 146 -13.54 9.53 -22.26
C VAL A 146 -13.83 8.24 -21.51
N TRP A 147 -13.91 8.32 -20.19
CA TRP A 147 -14.15 7.18 -19.30
C TRP A 147 -15.47 7.36 -18.58
N ARG A 148 -16.29 6.30 -18.55
CA ARG A 148 -17.55 6.25 -17.79
C ARG A 148 -17.50 5.11 -16.78
N SER A 149 -18.15 5.31 -15.63
CA SER A 149 -18.33 4.22 -14.66
C SER A 149 -19.14 3.09 -15.30
N PHE A 150 -18.64 1.87 -15.21
CA PHE A 150 -19.34 0.65 -15.61
C PHE A 150 -19.98 0.00 -14.39
N THR A 151 -19.19 -0.24 -13.34
CA THR A 151 -19.68 -0.77 -12.06
C THR A 151 -18.67 -0.50 -10.94
N GLU A 152 -19.09 -0.68 -9.69
CA GLU A 152 -18.20 -0.73 -8.53
C GLU A 152 -18.10 -2.16 -8.02
N VAL A 153 -16.89 -2.55 -7.62
CA VAL A 153 -16.59 -3.89 -7.12
C VAL A 153 -15.80 -3.80 -5.83
N THR A 154 -16.21 -4.58 -4.85
CA THR A 154 -15.40 -4.88 -3.68
C THR A 154 -14.71 -6.21 -3.93
N VAL A 155 -13.38 -6.25 -3.81
CA VAL A 155 -12.63 -7.50 -3.97
C VAL A 155 -12.99 -8.44 -2.82
N PRO A 156 -13.44 -9.68 -3.09
CA PRO A 156 -13.82 -10.61 -2.05
C PRO A 156 -12.58 -11.25 -1.38
N GLU A 157 -12.78 -12.03 -0.32
CA GLU A 157 -11.71 -12.70 0.43
C GLU A 157 -10.86 -13.65 -0.44
N GLU A 158 -11.44 -14.22 -1.51
CA GLU A 158 -10.71 -15.05 -2.48
C GLU A 158 -9.74 -14.23 -3.36
N GLY A 159 -9.76 -12.90 -3.25
CA GLY A 159 -8.87 -11.97 -3.96
C GLY A 159 -9.21 -11.75 -5.43
N ALA A 160 -10.30 -12.33 -5.93
CA ALA A 160 -10.75 -12.11 -7.29
C ALA A 160 -12.26 -12.30 -7.46
N LEU A 161 -12.83 -11.58 -8.42
CA LEU A 161 -14.20 -11.76 -8.89
C LEU A 161 -14.26 -11.71 -10.41
N THR A 162 -15.35 -12.23 -10.98
CA THR A 162 -15.60 -12.20 -12.42
C THR A 162 -16.84 -11.35 -12.71
N LEU A 163 -16.70 -10.42 -13.64
CA LEU A 163 -17.78 -9.62 -14.18
C LEU A 163 -18.17 -10.13 -15.56
N ASP A 164 -19.47 -10.25 -15.82
CA ASP A 164 -19.99 -10.46 -17.16
C ASP A 164 -20.03 -9.13 -17.91
N LEU A 165 -19.29 -9.02 -19.00
CA LEU A 165 -19.28 -7.85 -19.88
C LEU A 165 -20.27 -7.99 -21.04
N GLY A 166 -20.93 -9.14 -21.13
CA GLY A 166 -21.88 -9.51 -22.17
C GLY A 166 -21.23 -9.71 -23.53
N GLN A 167 -22.07 -9.69 -24.55
CA GLN A 167 -21.64 -9.61 -25.95
C GLN A 167 -21.14 -8.18 -26.23
N THR A 168 -20.05 -8.05 -26.97
CA THR A 168 -19.53 -6.73 -27.33
C THR A 168 -19.49 -6.55 -28.85
N GLU A 169 -20.01 -5.41 -29.31
CA GLU A 169 -19.74 -4.88 -30.64
C GLU A 169 -18.76 -3.71 -30.51
N GLY A 170 -17.71 -3.70 -31.33
CA GLY A 170 -16.68 -2.66 -31.33
C GLY A 170 -15.59 -2.83 -30.26
N VAL A 171 -14.66 -1.87 -30.23
CA VAL A 171 -13.52 -1.87 -29.30
C VAL A 171 -13.92 -1.20 -27.99
N ARG A 172 -13.65 -1.89 -26.88
CA ARG A 172 -13.87 -1.37 -25.52
C ARG A 172 -12.60 -1.53 -24.70
N TYR A 173 -12.28 -0.51 -23.93
CA TYR A 173 -11.18 -0.48 -22.98
C TYR A 173 -11.75 -0.44 -21.57
N TYR A 174 -11.09 -1.16 -20.65
CA TYR A 174 -11.48 -1.21 -19.25
C TYR A 174 -10.29 -0.82 -18.38
N ARG A 175 -10.57 -0.14 -17.26
CA ARG A 175 -9.61 0.09 -16.20
C ARG A 175 -10.29 -0.04 -14.85
N ALA A 176 -9.51 -0.42 -13.84
CA ALA A 176 -9.94 -0.42 -12.45
C ALA A 176 -9.32 0.79 -11.76
N VAL A 177 -10.15 1.66 -11.20
CA VAL A 177 -9.73 2.84 -10.44
C VAL A 177 -10.04 2.60 -8.97
N TYR A 178 -9.01 2.63 -8.13
CA TYR A 178 -9.19 2.48 -6.69
C TYR A 178 -10.10 3.59 -6.13
N ARG A 179 -11.06 3.20 -5.29
CA ARG A 179 -11.93 4.11 -4.52
C ARG A 179 -11.74 3.81 -3.03
N LYS A 180 -11.57 4.87 -2.25
CA LYS A 180 -11.40 4.81 -0.79
C LYS A 180 -12.76 4.78 -0.10
#